data_AF-A0A537XHX5-F1
#
_entry.id   AF-A0A537XHX5-F1
#
_cell.length_a   1.000
_cell.length_b   1.000
_cell.length_c   1.000
_cell.angle_alpha   90.00
_cell.angle_beta   90.00
_cell.angle_gamma   90.00
#
_symmetry.space_group_name_H-M   'P 1'
#
loop_
_entity.id
_entity.type
_entity.pdbx_description
1 polymer ?
#
loop_
_entity_poly.entity_id
_entity_poly.type
_entity_poly.pdbx_seq_one_letter_code
_entity_poly.pdbx_strand_id
1 'polypeptide(L)'
;MRKRLPLLAVVGVVVAIGAIAPAQARKPKPARPHPAKCGPHNSGYNASGVLIHAALTPSAKGRYTGTLEVNVTKANHHGATGDQTFTLTNARVKFHHGVDPAAPAAGSRVKLHGKITQLPKKCPTAGFTPTVTVKKVDISKAKK
;
A
#
# COMPACT_ATOMS: atom_id res chain seq x y z
N MET A 1 15.70 -46.20 51.89
CA MET A 1 14.98 -47.42 52.35
C MET A 1 14.26 -48.06 51.18
N ARG A 2 13.94 -49.37 51.24
CA ARG A 2 13.08 -50.08 50.26
C ARG A 2 11.69 -50.31 50.85
N LYS A 3 10.62 -50.17 50.05
CA LYS A 3 9.35 -50.91 50.22
C LYS A 3 8.84 -51.35 48.84
N ARG A 4 8.04 -52.42 48.79
CA ARG A 4 7.56 -53.13 47.58
C ARG A 4 6.01 -53.22 47.59
N LEU A 5 5.48 -53.71 46.46
CA LEU A 5 4.17 -54.36 46.21
C LEU A 5 3.58 -55.21 47.38
N PRO A 6 2.29 -55.64 47.38
CA PRO A 6 1.41 -55.97 46.22
C PRO A 6 0.03 -55.22 46.23
N LEU A 7 -1.12 -55.59 45.63
CA LEU A 7 -1.64 -56.85 45.02
C LEU A 7 -2.78 -56.60 43.97
N LEU A 8 -3.48 -57.68 43.59
CA LEU A 8 -4.73 -57.92 42.81
C LEU A 8 -5.91 -56.93 43.04
N ALA A 9 -7.03 -56.86 42.28
CA ALA A 9 -7.71 -57.74 41.29
C ALA A 9 -8.77 -56.91 40.46
N VAL A 10 -9.61 -57.36 39.51
CA VAL A 10 -9.66 -58.45 38.47
C VAL A 10 -10.92 -58.26 37.56
N VAL A 11 -10.86 -58.61 36.25
CA VAL A 11 -11.96 -58.81 35.25
C VAL A 11 -12.83 -57.61 34.77
N GLY A 12 -13.09 -57.58 33.46
CA GLY A 12 -14.11 -56.75 32.79
C GLY A 12 -13.92 -56.67 31.25
N VAL A 13 -14.61 -57.50 30.47
CA VAL A 13 -14.41 -57.64 29.00
C VAL A 13 -15.59 -57.11 28.19
N VAL A 14 -15.33 -56.19 27.24
CA VAL A 14 -16.10 -56.03 25.98
C VAL A 14 -15.12 -55.62 24.87
N VAL A 15 -15.32 -56.13 23.64
CA VAL A 15 -14.49 -55.85 22.47
C VAL A 15 -15.02 -54.67 21.66
N ALA A 16 -14.13 -53.75 21.27
CA ALA A 16 -14.35 -52.82 20.17
C ALA A 16 -13.01 -52.47 19.48
N ILE A 17 -12.57 -53.30 18.52
CA ILE A 17 -11.40 -52.98 17.69
C ILE A 17 -11.82 -51.97 16.60
N GLY A 18 -12.13 -50.75 17.03
CA GLY A 18 -12.19 -49.60 16.14
C GLY A 18 -10.78 -49.33 15.64
N ALA A 19 -10.52 -49.57 14.37
CA ALA A 19 -9.22 -49.27 13.76
C ALA A 19 -9.04 -47.74 13.67
N ILE A 20 -8.50 -47.14 14.73
CA ILE A 20 -8.09 -45.73 14.75
C ILE A 20 -6.84 -45.61 13.86
N ALA A 21 -7.07 -45.62 12.55
CA ALA A 21 -6.05 -45.24 11.59
C ALA A 21 -5.59 -43.83 11.96
N PRO A 22 -4.28 -43.59 12.22
CA PRO A 22 -3.81 -42.28 12.58
C PRO A 22 -4.12 -41.34 11.42
N ALA A 23 -4.95 -40.33 11.68
CA ALA A 23 -5.36 -39.34 10.70
C ALA A 23 -4.11 -38.54 10.29
N GLN A 24 -3.40 -39.03 9.27
CA GLN A 24 -2.13 -38.45 8.85
C GLN A 24 -2.35 -37.00 8.46
N ALA A 25 -1.89 -36.08 9.31
CA ALA A 25 -1.91 -34.66 9.06
C ALA A 25 -1.32 -34.43 7.67
N ARG A 26 -2.15 -33.91 6.75
CA ARG A 26 -1.84 -33.89 5.31
C ARG A 26 -0.46 -33.28 5.11
N LYS A 27 0.51 -34.09 4.64
CA LYS A 27 1.92 -33.71 4.48
C LYS A 27 1.97 -32.28 3.90
N PRO A 28 2.62 -31.31 4.59
CA PRO A 28 2.68 -29.94 4.10
C PRO A 28 3.17 -29.93 2.66
N LYS A 29 2.33 -29.45 1.73
CA LYS A 29 2.72 -29.37 0.32
C LYS A 29 3.99 -28.54 0.25
N PRO A 30 5.09 -29.04 -0.34
CA PRO A 30 6.31 -28.25 -0.49
C PRO A 30 5.96 -26.90 -1.12
N ALA A 31 6.35 -25.81 -0.46
CA ALA A 31 6.09 -24.48 -0.93
C ALA A 31 6.90 -24.25 -2.21
N ARG A 32 6.28 -24.56 -3.37
CA ARG A 32 6.89 -24.36 -4.70
C ARG A 32 7.42 -22.92 -4.77
N PRO A 33 8.73 -22.70 -4.97
CA PRO A 33 9.23 -21.37 -5.23
C PRO A 33 8.72 -20.95 -6.61
N HIS A 34 7.58 -20.24 -6.64
CA HIS A 34 7.16 -19.55 -7.86
C HIS A 34 8.17 -18.39 -8.06
N PRO A 35 8.93 -18.34 -9.16
CA PRO A 35 9.76 -17.20 -9.49
C PRO A 35 8.84 -16.06 -9.92
N ALA A 36 8.27 -15.36 -8.94
CA ALA A 36 7.69 -14.05 -9.16
C ALA A 36 8.81 -13.16 -9.70
N LYS A 37 8.69 -12.74 -10.97
CA LYS A 37 9.65 -11.81 -11.57
C LYS A 37 9.64 -10.53 -10.75
N CYS A 38 10.64 -10.31 -9.91
CA CYS A 38 10.73 -9.18 -8.97
C CYS A 38 11.06 -7.84 -9.66
N GLY A 39 10.43 -7.58 -10.80
CA GLY A 39 10.49 -6.29 -11.48
C GLY A 39 9.47 -5.31 -10.88
N PRO A 40 9.82 -4.02 -10.72
CA PRO A 40 8.86 -2.99 -10.38
C PRO A 40 7.72 -2.92 -11.40
N HIS A 41 6.48 -2.82 -10.91
CA HIS A 41 5.28 -2.63 -11.71
C HIS A 41 4.56 -1.33 -11.31
N ASN A 42 3.67 -0.85 -12.17
CA ASN A 42 2.97 0.42 -11.97
C ASN A 42 1.56 0.19 -11.40
N SER A 43 1.33 0.64 -10.16
CA SER A 43 0.01 0.68 -9.54
C SER A 43 -0.58 2.10 -9.59
N GLY A 44 -1.89 2.21 -9.37
CA GLY A 44 -2.55 3.52 -9.28
C GLY A 44 -2.11 4.29 -8.03
N TYR A 45 -1.87 5.60 -8.17
CA TYR A 45 -1.62 6.51 -7.05
C TYR A 45 -2.79 7.48 -6.91
N ASN A 46 -3.31 7.59 -5.69
CA ASN A 46 -4.34 8.56 -5.31
C ASN A 46 -3.97 9.14 -3.95
N ALA A 47 -3.88 10.46 -3.86
CA ALA A 47 -3.67 11.17 -2.62
C ALA A 47 -4.47 12.48 -2.58
N SER A 48 -4.63 13.02 -1.38
CA SER A 48 -5.27 14.30 -1.13
C SER A 48 -4.60 15.00 0.04
N GLY A 49 -4.54 16.33 -0.02
CA GLY A 49 -3.84 17.12 0.98
C GLY A 49 -4.17 18.60 0.90
N VAL A 50 -3.35 19.39 1.58
CA VAL A 50 -3.39 20.85 1.61
C VAL A 50 -2.18 21.39 0.85
N LEU A 51 -2.39 22.37 -0.03
CA LEU A 51 -1.33 23.03 -0.77
C LEU A 51 -0.50 23.90 0.17
N ILE A 52 0.82 23.68 0.18
CA ILE A 52 1.80 24.56 0.82
C ILE A 52 2.22 25.60 -0.22
N HIS A 53 2.73 25.14 -1.36
CA HIS A 53 3.26 25.99 -2.43
C HIS A 53 3.08 25.36 -3.82
N ALA A 54 2.99 26.19 -4.86
CA ALA A 54 2.83 25.76 -6.25
C ALA A 54 3.64 26.67 -7.19
N ALA A 55 4.57 26.09 -7.94
CA ALA A 55 5.23 26.74 -9.08
C ALA A 55 4.86 25.99 -10.35
N LEU A 56 3.88 26.51 -11.11
CA LEU A 56 3.26 25.81 -12.25
C LEU A 56 3.36 26.62 -13.55
N THR A 57 4.17 26.13 -14.48
CA THR A 57 4.26 26.69 -15.84
C THR A 57 3.26 25.97 -16.77
N PRO A 58 2.35 26.67 -17.46
CA PRO A 58 1.48 26.05 -18.46
C PRO A 58 2.30 25.57 -19.66
N SER A 59 2.01 24.36 -20.16
CA SER A 59 2.75 23.77 -21.29
C SER A 59 1.91 23.62 -22.57
N ALA A 60 0.65 23.16 -22.46
CA ALA A 60 -0.35 23.22 -23.54
C ALA A 60 -1.73 22.77 -23.05
N LYS A 61 -2.84 23.32 -23.56
CA LYS A 61 -4.20 22.73 -23.47
C LYS A 61 -4.59 22.19 -22.06
N GLY A 62 -4.41 23.00 -21.01
CA GLY A 62 -4.71 22.62 -19.61
C GLY A 62 -3.69 21.66 -18.96
N ARG A 63 -2.49 21.58 -19.54
CA ARG A 63 -1.32 20.87 -18.99
C ARG A 63 -0.34 21.85 -18.38
N TYR A 64 0.31 21.41 -17.31
CA TYR A 64 1.32 22.17 -16.58
C TYR A 64 2.55 21.29 -16.29
N THR A 65 3.68 21.96 -16.13
CA THR A 65 4.97 21.40 -15.70
C THR A 65 5.52 22.29 -14.57
N GLY A 66 6.20 21.73 -13.58
CA GLY A 66 6.69 22.48 -12.43
C GLY A 66 6.65 21.66 -11.13
N THR A 67 6.46 22.32 -9.99
CA THR A 67 6.43 21.67 -8.66
C THR A 67 5.17 22.01 -7.87
N LEU A 68 4.70 21.02 -7.10
CA LEU A 68 3.68 21.18 -6.06
C LEU A 68 4.23 20.69 -4.73
N GLU A 69 4.13 21.50 -3.70
CA GLU A 69 4.41 21.13 -2.32
C GLU A 69 3.08 20.97 -1.58
N VAL A 70 2.84 19.78 -1.03
CA VAL A 70 1.53 19.39 -0.49
C VAL A 70 1.72 18.68 0.84
N ASN A 71 1.04 19.16 1.89
CA ASN A 71 0.83 18.39 3.11
C ASN A 71 -0.20 17.28 2.80
N VAL A 72 0.26 16.07 2.55
CA VAL A 72 -0.57 14.92 2.17
C VAL A 72 -1.22 14.33 3.41
N THR A 73 -2.48 14.70 3.66
CA THR A 73 -3.27 14.23 4.81
C THR A 73 -3.89 12.84 4.59
N LYS A 74 -4.00 12.39 3.34
CA LYS A 74 -4.47 11.03 3.01
C LYS A 74 -3.91 10.54 1.68
N ALA A 75 -3.29 9.37 1.68
CA ALA A 75 -2.91 8.62 0.48
C ALA A 75 -3.65 7.27 0.41
N ASN A 76 -3.47 6.53 -0.70
CA ASN A 76 -3.76 5.10 -0.74
C ASN A 76 -2.66 4.29 -0.02
N HIS A 77 -2.87 2.97 0.19
CA HIS A 77 -2.04 2.06 1.01
C HIS A 77 -0.53 1.99 0.72
N HIS A 78 -0.02 2.75 -0.26
CA HIS A 78 1.37 2.72 -0.71
C HIS A 78 1.97 4.13 -0.89
N GLY A 79 1.18 5.19 -0.71
CA GLY A 79 1.67 6.56 -0.74
C GLY A 79 2.04 7.05 0.66
N ALA A 80 3.05 7.90 0.75
CA ALA A 80 3.40 8.60 1.98
C ALA A 80 2.36 9.69 2.33
N THR A 81 2.37 10.10 3.60
CA THR A 81 1.62 11.22 4.17
C THR A 81 2.57 12.20 4.86
N GLY A 82 2.09 13.42 5.15
CA GLY A 82 2.96 14.54 5.56
C GLY A 82 3.40 15.36 4.36
N ASP A 83 4.40 16.21 4.55
CA ASP A 83 4.83 17.17 3.52
C ASP A 83 5.60 16.47 2.39
N GLN A 84 5.16 16.69 1.15
CA GLN A 84 5.65 15.98 -0.03
C GLN A 84 5.74 16.92 -1.23
N THR A 85 6.89 16.90 -1.91
CA THR A 85 7.14 17.66 -3.14
C THR A 85 6.93 16.77 -4.37
N PHE A 86 6.05 17.20 -5.28
CA PHE A 86 5.71 16.50 -6.51
C PHE A 86 6.13 17.30 -7.72
N THR A 87 7.09 16.78 -8.50
CA THR A 87 7.40 17.32 -9.83
C THR A 87 6.31 16.90 -10.81
N LEU A 88 5.68 17.88 -11.46
CA LEU A 88 4.75 17.68 -12.56
C LEU A 88 5.46 17.80 -13.90
N THR A 89 5.25 16.83 -14.79
CA THR A 89 5.73 16.89 -16.18
C THR A 89 4.54 16.67 -17.11
N ASN A 90 4.06 17.73 -17.76
CA ASN A 90 2.90 17.67 -18.65
C ASN A 90 1.65 17.03 -17.98
N ALA A 91 1.42 17.34 -16.71
CA ALA A 91 0.29 16.84 -15.94
C ALA A 91 -0.98 17.68 -16.23
N ARG A 92 -2.16 17.08 -16.23
CA ARG A 92 -3.43 17.84 -16.30
C ARG A 92 -3.66 18.51 -14.94
N VAL A 93 -3.81 19.83 -14.89
CA VAL A 93 -4.23 20.53 -13.65
C VAL A 93 -5.60 21.13 -13.86
N LYS A 94 -6.54 20.78 -12.98
CA LYS A 94 -7.89 21.35 -12.94
C LYS A 94 -8.01 22.27 -11.74
N PHE A 95 -8.14 23.55 -12.00
CA PHE A 95 -8.54 24.54 -11.02
C PHE A 95 -10.07 24.54 -10.92
N HIS A 96 -10.61 24.51 -9.70
CA HIS A 96 -12.04 24.65 -9.45
C HIS A 96 -12.41 26.12 -9.18
N HIS A 97 -13.71 26.46 -9.25
CA HIS A 97 -14.20 27.82 -9.05
C HIS A 97 -13.67 28.46 -7.76
N GLY A 98 -13.10 29.67 -7.88
CA GLY A 98 -12.46 30.38 -6.77
C GLY A 98 -11.03 29.94 -6.46
N VAL A 99 -10.32 29.37 -7.44
CA VAL A 99 -8.86 29.19 -7.42
C VAL A 99 -8.26 29.89 -8.64
N ASP A 100 -7.29 30.76 -8.42
CA ASP A 100 -6.49 31.36 -9.49
C ASP A 100 -5.50 30.31 -10.07
N PRO A 101 -5.49 30.07 -11.40
CA PRO A 101 -4.47 29.24 -12.04
C PRO A 101 -3.04 29.79 -11.98
N ALA A 102 -2.86 31.12 -11.86
CA ALA A 102 -1.55 31.76 -11.85
C ALA A 102 -0.88 31.71 -10.47
N ALA A 103 -1.62 32.05 -9.41
CA ALA A 103 -1.18 31.95 -8.02
C ALA A 103 -2.17 31.12 -7.16
N PRO A 104 -2.10 29.77 -7.20
CA PRO A 104 -2.97 28.92 -6.39
C PRO A 104 -2.65 29.08 -4.90
N ALA A 105 -3.57 29.70 -4.15
CA ALA A 105 -3.34 30.07 -2.75
C ALA A 105 -3.02 28.86 -1.84
N ALA A 106 -2.04 29.04 -0.94
CA ALA A 106 -1.76 28.11 0.14
C ALA A 106 -3.03 27.83 0.98
N GLY A 107 -3.12 26.64 1.58
CA GLY A 107 -4.34 26.17 2.23
C GLY A 107 -5.38 25.58 1.26
N SER A 108 -5.21 25.72 -0.06
CA SER A 108 -6.07 25.08 -1.07
C SER A 108 -6.07 23.56 -0.94
N ARG A 109 -7.22 22.92 -1.16
CA ARG A 109 -7.34 21.46 -1.13
C ARG A 109 -6.88 20.86 -2.46
N VAL A 110 -5.92 19.94 -2.40
CA VAL A 110 -5.33 19.26 -3.56
C VAL A 110 -5.80 17.81 -3.60
N LYS A 111 -6.10 17.30 -4.79
CA LYS A 111 -6.16 15.86 -5.10
C LYS A 111 -5.12 15.53 -6.15
N LEU A 112 -4.33 14.49 -5.90
CA LEU A 112 -3.26 13.99 -6.76
C LEU A 112 -3.65 12.62 -7.30
N HIS A 113 -3.62 12.48 -8.62
CA HIS A 113 -3.96 11.25 -9.34
C HIS A 113 -2.81 10.88 -10.28
N GLY A 114 -2.34 9.63 -10.21
CA GLY A 114 -1.12 9.24 -10.92
C GLY A 114 -0.82 7.75 -10.90
N LYS A 115 0.46 7.42 -11.01
CA LYS A 115 1.02 6.08 -10.82
C LYS A 115 2.04 6.07 -9.68
N ILE A 116 2.23 4.92 -9.06
CA ILE A 116 3.33 4.65 -8.12
C ILE A 116 3.98 3.32 -8.50
N THR A 117 5.32 3.24 -8.48
CA THR A 117 6.03 1.98 -8.69
C THR A 117 5.99 1.10 -7.45
N GLN A 118 5.84 -0.21 -7.63
CA GLN A 118 5.73 -1.20 -6.56
C GLN A 118 6.47 -2.49 -6.91
N LEU A 119 7.03 -3.17 -5.91
CA LEU A 119 7.51 -4.53 -6.08
C LEU A 119 6.38 -5.55 -5.85
N PRO A 120 6.43 -6.74 -6.50
CA PRO A 120 5.50 -7.83 -6.21
C PRO A 120 5.59 -8.31 -4.76
N LYS A 121 4.48 -8.86 -4.24
CA LYS A 121 4.46 -9.47 -2.90
C LYS A 121 5.51 -10.59 -2.80
N LYS A 122 6.22 -10.64 -1.68
CA LYS A 122 7.34 -11.57 -1.38
C LYS A 122 8.68 -11.29 -2.07
N CYS A 123 8.81 -10.18 -2.82
CA CYS A 123 10.12 -9.69 -3.27
C CYS A 123 10.83 -8.91 -2.15
N PRO A 124 12.18 -8.92 -2.09
CA PRO A 124 12.93 -8.10 -1.14
C PRO A 124 12.76 -6.60 -1.45
N THR A 125 12.55 -5.78 -0.42
CA THR A 125 12.32 -4.33 -0.55
C THR A 125 13.56 -3.47 -0.29
N ALA A 126 14.69 -4.09 0.08
CA ALA A 126 15.94 -3.37 0.34
C ALA A 126 16.38 -2.57 -0.90
N GLY A 127 16.65 -1.27 -0.72
CA GLY A 127 17.04 -0.35 -1.80
C GLY A 127 15.91 0.06 -2.76
N PHE A 128 14.66 -0.38 -2.55
CA PHE A 128 13.54 0.02 -3.42
C PHE A 128 12.85 1.30 -2.94
N THR A 129 13.05 2.40 -3.65
CA THR A 129 12.32 3.66 -3.46
C THR A 129 11.12 3.75 -4.41
N PRO A 130 9.87 3.84 -3.91
CA PRO A 130 8.70 4.04 -4.76
C PRO A 130 8.74 5.38 -5.51
N THR A 131 8.58 5.34 -6.83
CA THR A 131 8.51 6.54 -7.68
C THR A 131 7.06 6.90 -7.94
N VAL A 132 6.66 8.13 -7.59
CA VAL A 132 5.31 8.65 -7.88
C VAL A 132 5.33 9.48 -9.16
N THR A 133 4.46 9.16 -10.12
CA THR A 133 4.25 9.94 -11.35
C THR A 133 2.85 10.54 -11.33
N VAL A 134 2.73 11.82 -10.96
CA VAL A 134 1.45 12.55 -10.99
C VAL A 134 1.04 12.81 -12.44
N LYS A 135 -0.21 12.48 -12.79
CA LYS A 135 -0.77 12.66 -14.14
C LYS A 135 -1.92 13.65 -14.20
N LYS A 136 -2.67 13.77 -13.11
CA LYS A 136 -3.76 14.73 -12.93
C LYS A 136 -3.74 15.30 -11.52
N VAL A 137 -3.99 16.59 -11.41
CA VAL A 137 -4.17 17.33 -10.16
C VAL A 137 -5.52 18.04 -10.23
N ASP A 138 -6.29 18.02 -9.15
CA ASP A 138 -7.46 18.88 -8.96
C ASP A 138 -7.20 19.78 -7.76
N ILE A 139 -7.21 21.10 -7.97
CA ILE A 139 -6.99 22.11 -6.92
C ILE A 139 -8.32 22.82 -6.68
N SER A 140 -8.76 22.82 -5.42
CA SER A 140 -9.99 23.44 -4.95
C SER A 140 -9.69 24.46 -3.87
N LYS A 141 -10.51 25.51 -3.79
CA LYS A 141 -10.34 26.61 -2.83
C LYS A 141 -10.12 26.11 -1.40
N ALA A 142 -9.32 26.85 -0.65
CA ALA A 142 -9.11 26.62 0.77
C ALA A 142 -10.45 26.51 1.53
N LYS A 143 -10.43 25.82 2.66
CA LYS A 143 -11.49 26.05 3.66
C LYS A 143 -11.29 27.46 4.23
N LYS A 144 -12.36 28.24 4.24
CA LYS A 144 -12.58 29.19 5.34
C LYS A 144 -13.03 28.39 6.56
#